data_AF-A0A2Z4VD73-F1
#
_entry.id   AF-A0A2Z4VD73-F1
#
_cell.length_a   1.000
_cell.length_b   1.000
_cell.length_c   1.000
_cell.angle_alpha   90.00
_cell.angle_beta   90.00
_cell.angle_gamma   90.00
#
_symmetry.space_group_name_H-M   'P 1'
#
loop_
_entity.id
_entity.type
_entity.pdbx_description
1 polymer ?
#
loop_
_entity_poly.entity_id
_entity_poly.type
_entity_poly.pdbx_seq_one_letter_code
_entity_poly.pdbx_strand_id
1 'polypeptide(L)'
;MLSRALSVPLALGFTVFLPLFVAVQDGDGQRDAAFWLQLVLTMYAGARLSAMVLTSRRKLLQGSFWLFVYMAMGVAPLAQAVLGRVPTPVVGPRSDLTTAIGLVLLGCALFDVGVLLARHRPTGRAGGSRKEPRPVMAHRRRLQLLTVMAFLGSAALIMKLGGPAVFFSSRQEIIAGIEEAGVSQDGQAGQALLRGFGTVPALLALLLYTRWLITSKFARRKVSILVTWSALAVLNLIVNNPISNPRYWFLTVMFSLLFTVFPVSAAMYRVALSMAVVIALLVFPFADRFRYDEKNYKPVETTSFLEPMALKDYDQIGMFANTITFSNSGPGHSYGRQLAGSVFFAVPRSVWPGKPRDTGVMVGQWMGTVNTNLSSPIWAELWIDFGPLGMGAGLLGLGYASARVDRRYAKRARRSSPPGSLISTVVPLVAGYSFILLRGPLLQASGRIAIAGICLALVATYRQDKGTTLR
;
A
#
# COMPACT_ATOMS: atom_id res chain seq x y z
N MET A 1 -17.75 -17.93 -15.43
CA MET A 1 -17.65 -16.50 -15.80
C MET A 1 -18.68 -15.77 -14.95
N LEU A 2 -18.38 -14.65 -14.28
CA LEU A 2 -19.47 -13.77 -13.86
C LEU A 2 -20.23 -13.42 -15.14
N SER A 3 -21.50 -13.81 -15.21
CA SER A 3 -22.39 -13.44 -16.32
C SER A 3 -22.27 -11.94 -16.55
N ARG A 4 -22.38 -11.48 -17.81
CA ARG A 4 -22.52 -10.04 -18.12
C ARG A 4 -23.60 -9.37 -17.25
N ALA A 5 -24.56 -10.16 -16.74
CA ALA A 5 -25.58 -9.73 -15.78
C ALA A 5 -25.04 -9.19 -14.44
N LEU A 6 -23.90 -9.68 -13.93
CA LEU A 6 -23.32 -9.20 -12.65
C LEU A 6 -22.30 -8.07 -12.83
N SER A 7 -21.85 -7.82 -14.06
CA SER A 7 -20.90 -6.72 -14.33
C SER A 7 -21.53 -5.33 -14.32
N VAL A 8 -22.78 -5.22 -14.78
CA VAL A 8 -23.50 -3.93 -14.82
C VAL A 8 -23.90 -3.46 -13.43
N PRO A 9 -24.50 -4.30 -12.55
CA PRO A 9 -24.80 -3.90 -11.18
C PRO A 9 -23.56 -3.52 -10.37
N LEU A 10 -22.44 -4.21 -10.57
CA LEU A 10 -21.19 -3.86 -9.88
C LEU A 10 -20.63 -2.51 -10.36
N ALA A 11 -20.64 -2.28 -11.67
CA ALA A 11 -20.18 -1.03 -12.24
C ALA A 11 -21.04 0.16 -11.80
N LEU A 12 -22.37 0.02 -11.88
CA LEU A 12 -23.31 1.01 -11.39
C LEU A 12 -23.21 1.18 -9.86
N GLY A 13 -22.99 0.09 -9.14
CA GLY A 13 -22.80 0.04 -7.70
C GLY A 13 -21.66 0.96 -7.23
N PHE A 14 -20.47 0.79 -7.80
CA PHE A 14 -19.31 1.60 -7.44
C PHE A 14 -19.30 3.00 -8.07
N THR A 15 -19.84 3.15 -9.28
CA THR A 15 -19.75 4.42 -10.01
C THR A 15 -20.85 5.39 -9.61
N VAL A 16 -22.06 4.89 -9.33
CA VAL A 16 -23.27 5.72 -9.19
C VAL A 16 -23.96 5.47 -7.86
N PHE A 17 -24.35 4.24 -7.56
CA PHE A 17 -25.20 3.94 -6.41
C PHE A 17 -24.53 4.28 -5.09
N LEU A 18 -23.30 3.79 -4.84
CA LEU A 18 -22.62 4.08 -3.58
C LEU A 18 -22.30 5.58 -3.41
N PRO A 19 -21.72 6.29 -4.40
CA PRO A 19 -21.47 7.72 -4.26
C PRO A 19 -22.75 8.53 -4.03
N LEU A 20 -23.83 8.24 -4.74
CA LEU A 20 -25.12 8.93 -4.55
C LEU A 20 -25.77 8.56 -3.21
N PHE A 21 -25.69 7.29 -2.81
CA PHE A 21 -26.20 6.85 -1.52
C PHE A 21 -25.52 7.58 -0.37
N VAL A 22 -24.19 7.77 -0.44
CA VAL A 22 -23.43 8.58 0.53
C VAL A 22 -23.85 10.04 0.43
N ALA A 23 -23.98 10.61 -0.78
CA ALA A 23 -24.31 12.01 -1.00
C ALA A 23 -25.71 12.43 -0.53
N VAL A 24 -26.66 11.49 -0.46
CA VAL A 24 -28.04 11.72 -0.02
C VAL A 24 -28.20 11.55 1.49
N GLN A 25 -27.22 10.99 2.21
CA GLN A 25 -27.29 10.90 3.66
C GLN A 25 -27.39 12.28 4.31
N ASP A 26 -28.11 12.35 5.42
CA ASP A 26 -28.23 13.57 6.22
C ASP A 26 -26.90 13.87 6.94
N GLY A 27 -26.52 15.15 6.95
CA GLY A 27 -25.32 15.62 7.62
C GLY A 27 -25.14 17.14 7.46
N ASP A 28 -24.34 17.71 8.34
CA ASP A 28 -24.12 19.17 8.45
C ASP A 28 -23.10 19.71 7.42
N GLY A 29 -22.71 18.86 6.47
CA GLY A 29 -21.71 19.17 5.46
C GLY A 29 -22.15 20.23 4.44
N GLN A 30 -21.24 21.16 4.14
CA GLN A 30 -21.48 22.16 3.09
C GLN A 30 -21.47 21.53 1.69
N ARG A 31 -22.52 21.77 0.91
CA ARG A 31 -22.65 21.33 -0.50
C ARG A 31 -22.08 22.36 -1.47
N ASP A 32 -20.82 22.69 -1.28
CA ASP A 32 -20.06 23.67 -2.07
C ASP A 32 -19.35 23.05 -3.29
N ALA A 33 -18.50 23.82 -3.96
CA ALA A 33 -17.72 23.33 -5.11
C ALA A 33 -16.82 22.14 -4.73
N ALA A 34 -16.25 22.11 -3.52
CA ALA A 34 -15.45 20.99 -3.04
C ALA A 34 -16.28 19.70 -2.95
N PHE A 35 -17.52 19.78 -2.44
CA PHE A 35 -18.43 18.64 -2.39
C PHE A 35 -18.71 18.05 -3.78
N TRP A 36 -19.07 18.89 -4.76
CA TRP A 36 -19.39 18.42 -6.11
C TRP A 36 -18.17 17.83 -6.82
N LEU A 37 -16.99 18.45 -6.67
CA LEU A 37 -15.74 17.89 -7.18
C LEU A 37 -15.39 16.54 -6.52
N GLN A 38 -15.63 16.42 -5.20
CA GLN A 38 -15.40 15.17 -4.47
C GLN A 38 -16.33 14.06 -4.95
N LEU A 39 -17.59 14.38 -5.24
CA LEU A 39 -18.53 13.44 -5.84
C LEU A 39 -18.04 12.98 -7.22
N VAL A 40 -17.64 13.91 -8.09
CA VAL A 40 -17.09 13.59 -9.43
C VAL A 40 -15.85 12.71 -9.31
N LEU A 41 -14.92 13.01 -8.39
CA LEU A 41 -13.74 12.18 -8.13
C LEU A 41 -14.12 10.77 -7.72
N THR A 42 -15.09 10.63 -6.82
CA THR A 42 -15.56 9.33 -6.34
C THR A 42 -16.18 8.52 -7.48
N MET A 43 -17.04 9.13 -8.29
CA MET A 43 -17.66 8.48 -9.45
C MET A 43 -16.61 8.08 -10.49
N TYR A 44 -15.66 8.96 -10.82
CA TYR A 44 -14.57 8.67 -11.75
C TYR A 44 -13.70 7.51 -11.27
N ALA A 45 -13.29 7.53 -10.00
CA ALA A 45 -12.54 6.43 -9.40
C ALA A 45 -13.34 5.12 -9.39
N GLY A 46 -14.65 5.19 -9.12
CA GLY A 46 -15.57 4.04 -9.16
C GLY A 46 -15.68 3.44 -10.56
N ALA A 47 -15.79 4.27 -11.60
CA ALA A 47 -15.80 3.83 -12.99
C ALA A 47 -14.48 3.13 -13.38
N ARG A 48 -13.34 3.70 -12.97
CA ARG A 48 -12.01 3.14 -13.24
C ARG A 48 -11.77 1.84 -12.49
N LEU A 49 -12.16 1.77 -11.21
CA LEU A 49 -12.09 0.53 -10.43
C LEU A 49 -12.97 -0.56 -11.05
N SER A 50 -14.19 -0.21 -11.45
CA SER A 50 -15.10 -1.12 -12.17
C SER A 50 -14.46 -1.62 -13.47
N ALA A 51 -13.82 -0.74 -14.26
CA ALA A 51 -13.08 -1.15 -15.44
C ALA A 51 -11.90 -2.09 -15.12
N MET A 52 -11.26 -1.94 -13.95
CA MET A 52 -10.23 -2.87 -13.48
C MET A 52 -10.83 -4.23 -13.07
N VAL A 53 -11.99 -4.26 -12.44
CA VAL A 53 -12.70 -5.51 -12.12
C VAL A 53 -13.15 -6.21 -13.42
N LEU A 54 -13.63 -5.46 -14.42
CA LEU A 54 -14.21 -6.04 -15.63
C LEU A 54 -13.19 -6.41 -16.72
N THR A 55 -11.95 -5.93 -16.66
CA THR A 55 -10.92 -6.30 -17.64
C THR A 55 -10.57 -7.79 -17.60
N SER A 56 -10.39 -8.39 -18.78
CA SER A 56 -9.92 -9.76 -18.95
C SER A 56 -8.45 -9.95 -18.52
N ARG A 57 -7.65 -8.89 -18.58
CA ARG A 57 -6.25 -8.90 -18.14
C ARG A 57 -6.14 -8.40 -16.70
N ARG A 58 -5.44 -9.18 -15.87
CA ARG A 58 -5.06 -8.84 -14.49
C ARG A 58 -4.10 -7.65 -14.49
N LYS A 59 -4.47 -6.57 -13.80
CA LYS A 59 -3.67 -5.37 -13.63
C LYS A 59 -3.54 -5.07 -12.14
N LEU A 60 -2.61 -5.75 -11.47
CA LEU A 60 -2.53 -5.71 -10.00
C LEU A 60 -2.16 -4.32 -9.50
N LEU A 61 -1.22 -3.64 -10.16
CA LEU A 61 -0.78 -2.31 -9.74
C LEU A 61 -1.84 -1.24 -10.04
N GLN A 62 -2.39 -1.22 -11.25
CA GLN A 62 -3.50 -0.29 -11.56
C GLN A 62 -4.73 -0.57 -10.70
N GLY A 63 -5.06 -1.85 -10.46
CA GLY A 63 -6.18 -2.24 -9.60
C GLY A 63 -6.01 -1.76 -8.17
N SER A 64 -4.81 -1.90 -7.60
CA SER A 64 -4.51 -1.43 -6.23
C SER A 64 -4.51 0.10 -6.14
N PHE A 65 -4.01 0.80 -7.17
CA PHE A 65 -4.10 2.25 -7.27
C PHE A 65 -5.56 2.75 -7.26
N TRP A 66 -6.41 2.22 -8.15
CA TRP A 66 -7.81 2.64 -8.22
C TRP A 66 -8.62 2.22 -6.99
N LEU A 67 -8.29 1.08 -6.39
CA LEU A 67 -8.89 0.65 -5.13
C LEU A 67 -8.54 1.62 -4.00
N PHE A 68 -7.28 2.05 -3.91
CA PHE A 68 -6.85 3.06 -2.94
C PHE A 68 -7.56 4.40 -3.19
N VAL A 69 -7.53 4.92 -4.42
CA VAL A 69 -8.17 6.20 -4.76
C VAL A 69 -9.66 6.15 -4.47
N TYR A 70 -10.36 5.10 -4.90
CA TYR A 70 -11.80 4.99 -4.67
C TYR A 70 -12.14 5.00 -3.17
N MET A 71 -11.46 4.20 -2.35
CA MET A 71 -11.81 4.08 -0.94
C MET A 71 -11.31 5.27 -0.10
N ALA A 72 -10.04 5.63 -0.24
CA ALA A 72 -9.36 6.56 0.65
C ALA A 72 -9.40 8.02 0.18
N MET A 73 -9.49 8.24 -1.14
CA MET A 73 -9.57 9.58 -1.74
C MET A 73 -10.96 9.91 -2.29
N GLY A 74 -11.84 8.91 -2.44
CA GLY A 74 -13.19 9.05 -2.99
C GLY A 74 -14.26 8.96 -1.92
N VAL A 75 -14.64 7.74 -1.56
CA VAL A 75 -15.81 7.48 -0.69
C VAL A 75 -15.61 8.03 0.73
N ALA A 76 -14.45 7.83 1.35
CA ALA A 76 -14.22 8.32 2.72
C ALA A 76 -14.24 9.87 2.81
N PRO A 77 -13.52 10.63 1.94
CA PRO A 77 -13.65 12.09 1.95
C PRO A 77 -15.03 12.60 1.51
N LEU A 78 -15.76 11.87 0.65
CA LEU A 78 -17.16 12.19 0.34
C LEU A 78 -18.04 12.06 1.59
N ALA A 79 -17.88 10.98 2.36
CA ALA A 79 -18.60 10.81 3.63
C ALA A 79 -18.25 11.93 4.64
N GLN A 80 -16.97 12.31 4.73
CA GLN A 80 -16.53 13.44 5.56
C GLN A 80 -17.16 14.76 5.11
N ALA A 81 -17.25 14.99 3.79
CA ALA A 81 -17.87 16.18 3.23
C ALA A 81 -19.39 16.23 3.49
N VAL A 82 -20.09 15.09 3.50
CA VAL A 82 -21.52 15.00 3.82
C VAL A 82 -21.78 15.20 5.31
N LEU A 83 -21.01 14.53 6.17
CA LEU A 83 -21.19 14.60 7.63
C LEU A 83 -20.70 15.91 8.24
N GLY A 84 -19.92 16.72 7.50
CA GLY A 84 -19.27 17.91 8.06
C GLY A 84 -18.18 17.61 9.09
N ARG A 85 -17.72 16.35 9.15
CA ARG A 85 -16.72 15.87 10.12
C ARG A 85 -15.46 15.43 9.40
N VAL A 86 -14.31 15.94 9.83
CA VAL A 86 -13.00 15.57 9.29
C VAL A 86 -12.15 14.93 10.39
N PRO A 87 -11.37 13.88 10.07
CA PRO A 87 -10.49 13.22 11.02
C PRO A 87 -9.33 14.10 11.48
N THR A 88 -8.91 15.01 10.60
CA THR A 88 -7.79 15.92 10.77
C THR A 88 -8.26 17.31 10.34
N PRO A 89 -8.09 18.36 11.16
CA PRO A 89 -8.51 19.71 10.81
C PRO A 89 -7.84 20.19 9.52
N VAL A 90 -8.61 20.85 8.65
CA VAL A 90 -8.07 21.58 7.50
C VAL A 90 -7.90 23.04 7.95
N VAL A 91 -6.65 23.47 8.10
CA VAL A 91 -6.31 24.78 8.70
C VAL A 91 -6.42 25.91 7.67
N GLY A 92 -6.15 25.60 6.40
CA GLY A 92 -6.21 26.56 5.31
C GLY A 92 -7.62 26.91 4.84
N PRO A 93 -7.73 27.87 3.91
CA PRO A 93 -9.00 28.27 3.34
C PRO A 93 -9.66 27.10 2.57
N ARG A 94 -10.99 27.12 2.48
CA ARG A 94 -11.78 26.11 1.76
C ARG A 94 -11.40 26.00 0.26
N SER A 95 -10.84 27.06 -0.31
CA SER A 95 -10.26 27.05 -1.66
C SER A 95 -9.10 26.06 -1.81
N ASP A 96 -8.29 25.86 -0.78
CA ASP A 96 -7.15 24.93 -0.82
C ASP A 96 -7.65 23.48 -0.82
N LEU A 97 -8.74 23.20 -0.11
CA LEU A 97 -9.41 21.90 -0.18
C LEU A 97 -9.99 21.64 -1.58
N THR A 98 -10.67 22.64 -2.15
CA THR A 98 -11.21 22.56 -3.52
C THR A 98 -10.07 22.31 -4.52
N THR A 99 -8.94 23.00 -4.35
CA THR A 99 -7.74 22.84 -5.16
C THR A 99 -7.13 21.45 -4.99
N ALA A 100 -7.03 20.93 -3.75
CA ALA A 100 -6.53 19.59 -3.48
C ALA A 100 -7.34 18.52 -4.21
N ILE A 101 -8.67 18.60 -4.16
CA ILE A 101 -9.57 17.65 -4.85
C ILE A 101 -9.38 17.75 -6.37
N GLY A 102 -9.30 18.97 -6.91
CA GLY A 102 -9.03 19.21 -8.33
C GLY A 102 -7.67 18.65 -8.80
N LEU A 103 -6.63 18.82 -7.99
CA LEU A 103 -5.29 18.27 -8.24
C LEU A 103 -5.26 16.74 -8.12
N VAL A 104 -6.06 16.15 -7.23
CA VAL A 104 -6.21 14.69 -7.15
C VAL A 104 -6.89 14.15 -8.41
N LEU A 105 -7.97 14.78 -8.87
CA LEU A 105 -8.63 14.48 -10.14
C LEU A 105 -7.66 14.57 -11.32
N LEU A 106 -6.92 15.67 -11.44
CA LEU A 106 -5.90 15.86 -12.47
C LEU A 106 -4.83 14.76 -12.40
N GLY A 107 -4.35 14.44 -11.21
CA GLY A 107 -3.38 13.38 -10.99
C GLY A 107 -3.89 11.99 -11.41
N CYS A 108 -5.17 11.70 -11.17
CA CYS A 108 -5.83 10.48 -11.62
C CYS A 108 -5.94 10.43 -13.16
N ALA A 109 -6.28 11.55 -13.80
CA ALA A 109 -6.29 11.66 -15.26
C ALA A 109 -4.88 11.48 -15.86
N LEU A 110 -3.85 12.07 -15.26
CA LEU A 110 -2.46 11.93 -15.69
C LEU A 110 -1.94 10.49 -15.52
N PHE A 111 -2.33 9.81 -14.44
CA PHE A 111 -2.06 8.38 -14.28
C PHE A 111 -2.65 7.58 -15.44
N ASP A 112 -3.90 7.87 -15.84
CA ASP A 112 -4.54 7.24 -16.98
C ASP A 112 -3.84 7.53 -18.31
N VAL A 113 -3.42 8.78 -18.54
CA VAL A 113 -2.59 9.16 -19.69
C VAL A 113 -1.30 8.35 -19.70
N GLY A 114 -0.61 8.22 -18.56
CA GLY A 114 0.56 7.38 -18.41
C GLY A 114 0.31 5.92 -18.78
N VAL A 115 -0.82 5.36 -18.33
CA VAL A 115 -1.26 4.00 -18.71
C VAL A 115 -1.48 3.89 -20.22
N LEU A 116 -2.10 4.89 -20.85
CA LEU A 116 -2.34 4.90 -22.30
C LEU A 116 -1.04 5.03 -23.10
N LEU A 117 -0.10 5.87 -22.68
CA LEU A 117 1.22 6.01 -23.31
C LEU A 117 2.00 4.69 -23.27
N ALA A 118 1.87 3.91 -22.19
CA ALA A 118 2.48 2.58 -22.09
C ALA A 118 1.85 1.55 -23.04
N ARG A 119 0.59 1.74 -23.45
CA ARG A 119 -0.12 0.88 -24.41
C ARG A 119 0.26 1.19 -25.85
N HIS A 120 0.32 2.48 -26.21
CA HIS A 120 0.57 2.94 -27.58
C HIS A 120 2.02 2.89 -27.99
N ARG A 121 2.97 2.88 -27.04
CA ARG A 121 4.38 2.69 -27.40
C ARG A 121 4.54 1.34 -28.12
N PRO A 122 4.96 1.33 -29.39
CA PRO A 122 5.28 0.10 -30.07
C PRO A 122 6.29 -0.64 -29.21
N THR A 123 6.02 -1.89 -28.87
CA THR A 123 7.09 -2.81 -28.46
C THR A 123 8.10 -2.75 -29.60
N GLY A 124 9.20 -2.03 -29.39
CA GLY A 124 10.01 -1.44 -30.47
C GLY A 124 10.24 -2.40 -31.64
N ARG A 125 10.05 -1.88 -32.85
CA ARG A 125 10.50 -2.39 -34.16
C ARG A 125 10.82 -3.89 -34.19
N ALA A 126 9.87 -4.64 -34.71
CA ALA A 126 10.08 -5.95 -35.31
C ALA A 126 11.13 -5.85 -36.43
N GLY A 127 12.39 -6.07 -36.09
CA GLY A 127 13.52 -6.13 -37.03
C GLY A 127 14.82 -6.69 -36.46
N GLY A 128 14.87 -7.03 -35.17
CA GLY A 128 15.99 -7.76 -34.59
C GLY A 128 15.50 -8.58 -33.40
N SER A 129 15.90 -9.85 -33.32
CA SER A 129 15.56 -10.77 -32.24
C SER A 129 16.12 -10.29 -30.89
N ARG A 130 15.52 -9.26 -30.30
CA ARG A 130 15.86 -8.86 -28.93
C ARG A 130 15.21 -9.90 -28.02
N LYS A 131 15.91 -11.03 -27.82
CA LYS A 131 15.56 -12.12 -26.89
C LYS A 131 14.91 -11.49 -25.67
N GLU A 132 13.65 -11.83 -25.38
CA GLU A 132 12.99 -11.31 -24.18
C GLU A 132 13.93 -11.52 -22.99
N PRO A 133 14.24 -10.47 -22.20
CA PRO A 133 15.22 -10.58 -21.14
C PRO A 133 14.83 -11.74 -20.22
N ARG A 134 15.78 -12.66 -20.03
CA ARG A 134 15.61 -13.93 -19.32
C ARG A 134 14.94 -13.67 -17.95
N PRO A 135 13.99 -14.53 -17.53
CA PRO A 135 13.31 -14.32 -16.26
C PRO A 135 14.29 -14.46 -15.10
N VAL A 136 14.27 -13.50 -14.17
CA VAL A 136 15.02 -13.59 -12.92
C VAL A 136 14.38 -14.66 -12.06
N MET A 137 15.21 -15.59 -11.56
CA MET A 137 14.77 -16.72 -10.75
C MET A 137 15.25 -16.59 -9.30
N ALA A 138 14.60 -17.32 -8.41
CA ALA A 138 15.04 -17.49 -7.03
C ALA A 138 16.06 -18.63 -6.92
N HIS A 139 17.23 -18.34 -6.33
CA HIS A 139 18.27 -19.32 -6.06
C HIS A 139 17.95 -20.11 -4.79
N ARG A 140 17.98 -21.45 -4.86
CA ARG A 140 17.55 -22.34 -3.77
C ARG A 140 18.35 -22.17 -2.47
N ARG A 141 19.70 -22.20 -2.54
CA ARG A 141 20.55 -22.01 -1.33
C ARG A 141 20.42 -20.62 -0.71
N ARG A 142 20.22 -19.59 -1.53
CA ARG A 142 20.08 -18.21 -1.07
C ARG A 142 18.69 -17.97 -0.47
N LEU A 143 17.66 -18.69 -0.93
CA LEU A 143 16.35 -18.75 -0.27
C LEU A 143 16.44 -19.40 1.11
N GLN A 144 17.24 -20.46 1.27
CA GLN A 144 17.49 -21.05 2.59
C GLN A 144 18.20 -20.06 3.52
N LEU A 145 19.23 -19.36 3.02
CA LEU A 145 19.88 -18.28 3.78
C LEU A 145 18.88 -17.18 4.19
N LEU A 146 18.02 -16.75 3.27
CA LEU A 146 16.95 -15.79 3.57
C LEU A 146 16.01 -16.31 4.66
N THR A 147 15.70 -17.62 4.64
CA THR A 147 14.85 -18.26 5.65
C THR A 147 15.51 -18.22 7.03
N VAL A 148 16.79 -18.53 7.12
CA VAL A 148 17.56 -18.43 8.38
C VAL A 148 17.57 -16.98 8.88
N MET A 149 17.86 -16.02 8.00
CA MET A 149 17.82 -14.60 8.36
C MET A 149 16.43 -14.12 8.77
N ALA A 150 15.37 -14.67 8.18
CA ALA A 150 14.00 -14.37 8.59
C ALA A 150 13.73 -14.84 10.03
N PHE A 151 14.08 -16.08 10.37
CA PHE A 151 13.92 -16.57 11.75
C PHE A 151 14.78 -15.78 12.74
N LEU A 152 16.05 -15.50 12.42
CA LEU A 152 16.93 -14.72 13.29
C LEU A 152 16.41 -13.28 13.49
N GLY A 153 16.04 -12.61 12.39
CA GLY A 153 15.51 -11.24 12.44
C GLY A 153 14.19 -11.14 13.18
N SER A 154 13.27 -12.08 12.95
CA SER A 154 12.01 -12.16 13.69
C SER A 154 12.22 -12.51 15.15
N ALA A 155 13.13 -13.43 15.49
CA ALA A 155 13.45 -13.76 16.88
C ALA A 155 14.05 -12.57 17.62
N ALA A 156 14.99 -11.84 17.00
CA ALA A 156 15.54 -10.61 17.57
C ALA A 156 14.47 -9.55 17.82
N LEU A 157 13.51 -9.39 16.89
CA LEU A 157 12.36 -8.51 17.07
C LEU A 157 11.48 -8.96 18.25
N ILE A 158 11.17 -10.25 18.35
CA ILE A 158 10.35 -10.82 19.43
C ILE A 158 11.02 -10.63 20.79
N MET A 159 12.32 -10.90 20.89
CA MET A 159 13.08 -10.73 22.12
C MET A 159 13.15 -9.27 22.55
N LYS A 160 13.38 -8.34 21.61
CA LYS A 160 13.41 -6.89 21.92
C LYS A 160 12.05 -6.34 22.35
N LEU A 161 10.96 -6.98 21.97
CA LEU A 161 9.61 -6.56 22.33
C LEU A 161 9.09 -7.26 23.60
N GLY A 162 9.91 -8.02 24.32
CA GLY A 162 9.48 -8.69 25.56
C GLY A 162 8.75 -10.02 25.35
N GLY A 163 8.84 -10.61 24.15
CA GLY A 163 8.32 -11.95 23.85
C GLY A 163 7.14 -11.98 22.85
N PRO A 164 6.64 -13.18 22.51
CA PRO A 164 5.61 -13.34 21.49
C PRO A 164 4.23 -12.85 21.96
N ALA A 165 3.96 -12.84 23.27
CA ALA A 165 2.69 -12.40 23.83
C ALA A 165 2.35 -10.94 23.47
N VAL A 166 3.38 -10.08 23.39
CA VAL A 166 3.23 -8.65 23.02
C VAL A 166 2.68 -8.47 21.61
N PHE A 167 2.83 -9.44 20.71
CA PHE A 167 2.23 -9.36 19.37
C PHE A 167 0.72 -9.65 19.33
N PHE A 168 0.18 -10.16 20.44
CA PHE A 168 -1.24 -10.46 20.62
C PHE A 168 -1.92 -9.48 21.59
N SER A 169 -1.16 -8.53 22.16
CA SER A 169 -1.67 -7.49 23.03
C SER A 169 -2.00 -6.20 22.25
N SER A 170 -2.49 -5.16 22.94
CA SER A 170 -2.96 -3.94 22.28
C SER A 170 -1.80 -3.17 21.64
N ARG A 171 -2.03 -2.51 20.51
CA ARG A 171 -0.97 -1.80 19.77
C ARG A 171 -0.30 -0.71 20.61
N GLN A 172 -1.02 -0.17 21.59
CA GLN A 172 -0.54 0.88 22.47
C GLN A 172 0.53 0.35 23.43
N GLU A 173 0.36 -0.84 23.98
CA GLU A 173 1.37 -1.52 24.80
C GLU A 173 2.64 -1.83 24.00
N ILE A 174 2.51 -2.19 22.72
CA ILE A 174 3.69 -2.40 21.83
C ILE A 174 4.47 -1.10 21.63
N ILE A 175 3.78 0.03 21.49
CA ILE A 175 4.44 1.33 21.30
C ILE A 175 5.10 1.77 22.62
N ALA A 176 4.40 1.64 23.74
CA ALA A 176 4.92 1.95 25.08
C ALA A 176 6.15 1.09 25.43
N GLY A 177 6.09 -0.22 25.20
CA GLY A 177 7.24 -1.12 25.44
C GLY A 177 8.45 -0.82 24.55
N ILE A 178 8.26 -0.23 23.36
CA ILE A 178 9.37 0.23 22.50
C ILE A 178 10.00 1.52 23.02
N GLU A 179 9.19 2.43 23.57
CA GLU A 179 9.65 3.66 24.21
C GLU A 179 10.44 3.34 25.49
N GLU A 180 9.96 2.37 26.27
CA GLU A 180 10.60 1.89 27.50
C GLU A 180 11.90 1.10 27.22
N ALA A 181 11.98 0.37 26.09
CA ALA A 181 13.18 -0.35 25.67
C ALA A 181 14.33 0.56 25.15
N GLY A 182 14.21 1.89 25.22
CA GLY A 182 15.29 2.83 24.89
C GLY A 182 15.66 2.91 23.40
N VAL A 183 14.88 2.30 22.50
CA VAL A 183 15.10 2.32 21.03
C VAL A 183 14.71 3.69 20.41
N SER A 184 14.21 4.61 21.24
CA SER A 184 13.72 5.94 20.85
C SER A 184 14.82 6.98 20.59
N GLN A 185 16.05 6.79 21.08
CA GLN A 185 17.11 7.82 20.96
C GLN A 185 17.61 8.05 19.51
N ASP A 186 17.56 7.05 18.62
CA ASP A 186 18.04 7.16 17.22
C ASP A 186 16.94 7.42 16.16
N GLY A 187 15.70 7.68 16.60
CA GLY A 187 14.62 8.14 15.74
C GLY A 187 13.94 7.05 14.88
N GLN A 188 12.82 7.45 14.27
CA GLN A 188 11.90 6.61 13.47
C GLN A 188 12.58 5.65 12.46
N ALA A 189 13.80 5.95 12.00
CA ALA A 189 14.58 5.10 11.11
C ALA A 189 15.03 3.77 11.78
N GLY A 190 15.47 3.80 13.03
CA GLY A 190 15.89 2.60 13.77
C GLY A 190 14.72 1.64 14.00
N GLN A 191 13.55 2.17 14.34
CA GLN A 191 12.32 1.39 14.49
C GLN A 191 11.85 0.81 13.14
N ALA A 192 11.90 1.59 12.06
CA ALA A 192 11.53 1.14 10.71
C ALA A 192 12.45 0.01 10.22
N LEU A 193 13.77 0.10 10.51
CA LEU A 193 14.73 -0.94 10.20
C LEU A 193 14.49 -2.21 11.02
N LEU A 194 14.34 -2.10 12.34
CA LEU A 194 14.11 -3.24 13.23
C LEU A 194 12.83 -4.00 12.84
N ARG A 195 11.70 -3.28 12.69
CA ARG A 195 10.45 -3.89 12.24
C ARG A 195 10.55 -4.41 10.82
N GLY A 196 11.26 -3.71 9.93
CA GLY A 196 11.47 -4.14 8.55
C GLY A 196 12.22 -5.47 8.46
N PHE A 197 13.34 -5.62 9.17
CA PHE A 197 14.13 -6.86 9.18
C PHE A 197 13.41 -8.01 9.89
N GLY A 198 12.59 -7.72 10.90
CA GLY A 198 11.81 -8.74 11.59
C GLY A 198 10.57 -9.23 10.83
N THR A 199 10.07 -8.50 9.84
CA THR A 199 8.79 -8.82 9.14
C THR A 199 8.93 -9.11 7.65
N VAL A 200 9.76 -8.36 6.92
CA VAL A 200 9.86 -8.40 5.46
C VAL A 200 10.53 -9.70 4.96
N PRO A 201 11.67 -10.16 5.51
CA PRO A 201 12.29 -11.42 5.08
C PRO A 201 11.36 -12.63 5.30
N ALA A 202 10.65 -12.65 6.43
CA ALA A 202 9.68 -13.69 6.78
C ALA A 202 8.54 -13.75 5.76
N LEU A 203 7.97 -12.60 5.38
CA LEU A 203 6.92 -12.54 4.36
C LEU A 203 7.45 -12.98 2.99
N LEU A 204 8.62 -12.49 2.57
CA LEU A 204 9.19 -12.82 1.26
C LEU A 204 9.53 -14.32 1.14
N ALA A 205 10.12 -14.90 2.19
CA ALA A 205 10.40 -16.33 2.25
C ALA A 205 9.10 -17.14 2.16
N LEU A 206 8.07 -16.77 2.94
CA LEU A 206 6.77 -17.43 2.88
C LEU A 206 6.16 -17.39 1.48
N LEU A 207 6.18 -16.24 0.80
CA LEU A 207 5.66 -16.11 -0.56
C LEU A 207 6.41 -16.99 -1.57
N LEU A 208 7.74 -17.05 -1.47
CA LEU A 208 8.57 -17.88 -2.37
C LEU A 208 8.35 -19.38 -2.14
N TYR A 209 8.26 -19.83 -0.88
CA TYR A 209 7.93 -21.23 -0.55
C TYR A 209 6.50 -21.60 -0.96
N THR A 210 5.53 -20.71 -0.76
CA THR A 210 4.15 -20.89 -1.20
C THR A 210 4.08 -21.08 -2.71
N ARG A 211 4.79 -20.21 -3.46
CA ARG A 211 4.86 -20.34 -4.92
C ARG A 211 5.50 -21.66 -5.34
N TRP A 212 6.54 -22.10 -4.64
CA TRP A 212 7.22 -23.36 -4.91
C TRP A 212 6.29 -24.57 -4.71
N LEU A 213 5.51 -24.60 -3.62
CA LEU A 213 4.54 -25.66 -3.33
C LEU A 213 3.39 -25.73 -4.34
N ILE A 214 2.92 -24.59 -4.83
CA ILE A 214 1.81 -24.56 -5.79
C ILE A 214 2.24 -25.06 -7.17
N THR A 215 3.46 -24.72 -7.58
CA THR A 215 3.99 -25.02 -8.93
C THR A 215 4.64 -26.38 -9.05
N SER A 216 5.29 -26.87 -7.99
CA SER A 216 6.10 -28.08 -8.05
C SER A 216 5.43 -29.25 -7.30
N LYS A 217 5.17 -30.35 -8.02
CA LYS A 217 4.74 -31.61 -7.40
C LYS A 217 5.82 -32.18 -6.47
N PHE A 218 7.10 -31.98 -6.80
CA PHE A 218 8.22 -32.42 -5.98
C PHE A 218 8.23 -31.72 -4.62
N ALA A 219 8.03 -30.40 -4.61
CA ALA A 219 7.99 -29.63 -3.37
C ALA A 219 6.91 -30.11 -2.40
N ARG A 220 5.73 -30.48 -2.91
CA ARG A 220 4.61 -31.01 -2.11
C ARG A 220 4.87 -32.36 -1.45
N ARG A 221 5.77 -33.17 -2.01
CA ARG A 221 6.09 -34.50 -1.46
C ARG A 221 7.22 -34.46 -0.43
N LYS A 222 7.98 -33.36 -0.37
CA LYS A 222 9.16 -33.28 0.48
C LYS A 222 8.79 -32.68 1.84
N VAL A 223 8.81 -33.52 2.88
CA VAL A 223 8.47 -33.14 4.26
C VAL A 223 9.24 -31.91 4.74
N SER A 224 10.55 -31.82 4.44
CA SER A 224 11.36 -30.66 4.86
C SER A 224 10.81 -29.33 4.33
N ILE A 225 10.26 -29.29 3.11
CA ILE A 225 9.72 -28.07 2.51
C ILE A 225 8.39 -27.70 3.17
N LEU A 226 7.55 -28.70 3.45
CA LEU A 226 6.29 -28.49 4.17
C LEU A 226 6.54 -27.99 5.59
N VAL A 227 7.47 -28.59 6.33
CA VAL A 227 7.85 -28.15 7.68
C VAL A 227 8.38 -26.73 7.65
N THR A 228 9.29 -26.39 6.73
CA THR A 228 9.79 -25.00 6.60
C THR A 228 8.67 -24.02 6.26
N TRP A 229 7.77 -24.38 5.35
CA TRP A 229 6.63 -23.54 5.00
C TRP A 229 5.68 -23.34 6.18
N SER A 230 5.35 -24.39 6.92
CA SER A 230 4.50 -24.33 8.11
C SER A 230 5.14 -23.47 9.20
N ALA A 231 6.45 -23.64 9.45
CA ALA A 231 7.19 -22.82 10.41
C ALA A 231 7.19 -21.33 10.00
N LEU A 232 7.39 -21.03 8.71
CA LEU A 232 7.29 -19.66 8.17
C LEU A 232 5.86 -19.11 8.27
N ALA A 233 4.84 -19.94 8.09
CA ALA A 233 3.44 -19.53 8.24
C ALA A 233 3.15 -19.15 9.70
N VAL A 234 3.56 -19.98 10.66
CA VAL A 234 3.47 -19.66 12.10
C VAL A 234 4.24 -18.38 12.43
N LEU A 235 5.47 -18.23 11.93
CA LEU A 235 6.25 -17.02 12.13
C LEU A 235 5.52 -15.77 11.63
N ASN A 236 4.94 -15.83 10.43
CA ASN A 236 4.15 -14.73 9.87
C ASN A 236 2.86 -14.47 10.65
N LEU A 237 2.20 -15.49 11.20
CA LEU A 237 1.03 -15.28 12.06
C LEU A 237 1.39 -14.51 13.34
N ILE A 238 2.62 -14.66 13.84
CA ILE A 238 3.12 -13.91 15.00
C ILE A 238 3.54 -12.50 14.57
N VAL A 239 4.54 -12.38 13.67
CA VAL A 239 5.18 -11.09 13.37
C VAL A 239 4.37 -10.20 12.43
N ASN A 240 3.50 -10.80 11.60
CA ASN A 240 2.64 -10.10 10.63
C ASN A 240 1.15 -10.17 11.01
N ASN A 241 0.84 -10.35 12.30
CA ASN A 241 -0.53 -10.38 12.84
C ASN A 241 -1.28 -9.04 12.57
N PRO A 242 -2.57 -9.07 12.14
CA PRO A 242 -3.43 -7.89 12.03
C PRO A 242 -3.59 -7.06 13.31
N ILE A 243 -3.47 -7.67 14.50
CA ILE A 243 -3.65 -6.99 15.78
C ILE A 243 -2.51 -5.97 16.01
N SER A 244 -1.27 -6.46 15.97
CA SER A 244 -0.05 -5.68 16.26
C SER A 244 0.43 -4.78 15.11
N ASN A 245 0.05 -5.08 13.86
CA ASN A 245 0.51 -4.32 12.69
C ASN A 245 -0.53 -3.31 12.14
N PRO A 246 -0.09 -2.25 11.43
CA PRO A 246 -1.01 -1.34 10.73
C PRO A 246 -1.89 -2.08 9.70
N ARG A 247 -3.14 -1.65 9.53
CA ARG A 247 -4.13 -2.27 8.61
C ARG A 247 -3.61 -2.44 7.19
N TYR A 248 -2.93 -1.41 6.68
CA TYR A 248 -2.36 -1.42 5.34
C TYR A 248 -1.19 -2.42 5.19
N TRP A 249 -0.49 -2.75 6.28
CA TRP A 249 0.49 -3.83 6.27
C TRP A 249 -0.19 -5.19 6.23
N PHE A 250 -1.25 -5.38 7.01
CA PHE A 250 -2.07 -6.59 6.91
C PHE A 250 -2.64 -6.77 5.50
N LEU A 251 -3.18 -5.71 4.90
CA LEU A 251 -3.61 -5.72 3.50
C LEU A 251 -2.47 -6.11 2.55
N THR A 252 -1.25 -5.61 2.78
CA THR A 252 -0.07 -6.00 2.00
C THR A 252 0.16 -7.50 2.07
N VAL A 253 0.18 -8.07 3.27
CA VAL A 253 0.39 -9.50 3.52
C VAL A 253 -0.73 -10.32 2.85
N MET A 254 -1.99 -9.95 3.07
CA MET A 254 -3.15 -10.64 2.52
C MET A 254 -3.18 -10.60 0.99
N PHE A 255 -3.03 -9.42 0.37
CA PHE A 255 -3.02 -9.28 -1.09
C PHE A 255 -1.85 -10.03 -1.72
N SER A 256 -0.65 -9.92 -1.13
CA SER A 256 0.54 -10.59 -1.65
C SER A 256 0.42 -12.11 -1.59
N LEU A 257 -0.13 -12.67 -0.52
CA LEU A 257 -0.41 -14.11 -0.39
C LEU A 257 -1.48 -14.54 -1.39
N LEU A 258 -2.62 -13.85 -1.44
CA LEU A 258 -3.76 -14.20 -2.30
C LEU A 258 -3.35 -14.30 -3.78
N PHE A 259 -2.61 -13.30 -4.27
CA PHE A 259 -2.18 -13.25 -5.67
C PHE A 259 -0.91 -14.07 -5.95
N THR A 260 -0.16 -14.46 -4.93
CA THR A 260 0.86 -15.52 -5.04
C THR A 260 0.23 -16.90 -5.18
N VAL A 261 -0.86 -17.16 -4.44
CA VAL A 261 -1.56 -18.45 -4.45
C VAL A 261 -2.38 -18.63 -5.73
N PHE A 262 -3.14 -17.60 -6.12
CA PHE A 262 -4.04 -17.62 -7.25
C PHE A 262 -3.60 -16.65 -8.36
N PRO A 263 -2.37 -16.77 -8.89
CA PRO A 263 -1.83 -15.77 -9.81
C PRO A 263 -2.70 -15.64 -11.06
N VAL A 264 -3.28 -16.73 -11.55
CA VAL A 264 -4.01 -16.82 -12.84
C VAL A 264 -5.52 -16.61 -12.75
N SER A 265 -6.12 -16.62 -11.55
CA SER A 265 -7.58 -16.63 -11.43
C SER A 265 -8.17 -15.23 -11.61
N ALA A 266 -8.77 -14.98 -12.78
CA ALA A 266 -9.52 -13.75 -13.03
C ALA A 266 -10.77 -13.63 -12.15
N ALA A 267 -11.35 -14.75 -11.70
CA ALA A 267 -12.42 -14.74 -10.71
C ALA A 267 -11.91 -14.24 -9.36
N MET A 268 -10.78 -14.79 -8.88
CA MET A 268 -10.18 -14.38 -7.61
C MET A 268 -9.78 -12.89 -7.64
N TYR A 269 -9.18 -12.41 -8.73
CA TYR A 269 -8.84 -10.99 -8.86
C TYR A 269 -10.06 -10.07 -8.74
N ARG A 270 -11.17 -10.44 -9.38
CA ARG A 270 -12.43 -9.68 -9.30
C ARG A 270 -13.03 -9.70 -7.91
N VAL A 271 -13.13 -10.89 -7.32
CA VAL A 271 -13.66 -11.07 -5.97
C VAL A 271 -12.78 -10.30 -4.98
N ALA A 272 -11.46 -10.40 -5.08
CA ALA A 272 -10.52 -9.70 -4.21
C ALA A 272 -10.70 -8.18 -4.28
N LEU A 273 -10.75 -7.58 -5.47
CA LEU A 273 -10.95 -6.13 -5.59
C LEU A 273 -12.33 -5.69 -5.11
N SER A 274 -13.38 -6.46 -5.42
CA SER A 274 -14.75 -6.12 -5.02
C SER A 274 -14.95 -6.25 -3.51
N MET A 275 -14.50 -7.36 -2.94
CA MET A 275 -14.54 -7.60 -1.49
C MET A 275 -13.60 -6.70 -0.73
N ALA A 276 -12.48 -6.25 -1.30
CA ALA A 276 -11.61 -5.30 -0.62
C ALA A 276 -12.31 -3.95 -0.39
N VAL A 277 -13.19 -3.51 -1.29
CA VAL A 277 -14.06 -2.36 -1.04
C VAL A 277 -14.97 -2.63 0.15
N VAL A 278 -15.69 -3.76 0.14
CA VAL A 278 -16.61 -4.13 1.22
C VAL A 278 -15.88 -4.23 2.56
N ILE A 279 -14.73 -4.90 2.60
CA ILE A 279 -13.91 -5.07 3.81
C ILE A 279 -13.40 -3.72 4.32
N ALA A 280 -12.88 -2.87 3.43
CA ALA A 280 -12.36 -1.58 3.87
C ALA A 280 -13.46 -0.63 4.37
N LEU A 281 -14.65 -0.68 3.77
CA LEU A 281 -15.75 0.21 4.15
C LEU A 281 -16.57 -0.31 5.33
N LEU A 282 -16.75 -1.62 5.45
CA LEU A 282 -17.65 -2.21 6.46
C LEU A 282 -16.93 -2.99 7.55
N VAL A 283 -15.70 -3.46 7.36
CA VAL A 283 -15.01 -4.29 8.36
C VAL A 283 -13.96 -3.47 9.11
N PHE A 284 -13.21 -2.61 8.41
CA PHE A 284 -12.13 -1.84 9.03
C PHE A 284 -12.59 -0.86 10.11
N PRO A 285 -13.65 -0.06 9.90
CA PRO A 285 -14.37 0.62 10.98
C PRO A 285 -14.48 -0.14 12.30
N PHE A 286 -15.09 -1.32 12.26
CA PHE A 286 -15.45 -2.08 13.46
C PHE A 286 -14.25 -2.86 14.02
N ALA A 287 -13.32 -3.26 13.16
CA ALA A 287 -12.08 -3.91 13.57
C ALA A 287 -11.15 -3.01 14.41
N ASP A 288 -11.39 -1.68 14.45
CA ASP A 288 -10.65 -0.78 15.35
C ASP A 288 -10.95 -1.02 16.83
N ARG A 289 -12.13 -1.59 17.15
CA ARG A 289 -12.53 -1.89 18.53
C ARG A 289 -11.52 -2.77 19.25
N PHE A 290 -10.91 -3.72 18.55
CA PHE A 290 -9.95 -4.67 19.12
C PHE A 290 -8.54 -4.08 19.30
N ARG A 291 -8.33 -2.78 19.04
CA ARG A 291 -7.00 -2.16 19.09
C ARG A 291 -6.73 -1.34 20.34
N TYR A 292 -7.78 -0.98 21.08
CA TYR A 292 -7.70 -0.17 22.29
C TYR A 292 -7.98 -1.05 23.51
N ASP A 293 -7.25 -0.84 24.60
CA ASP A 293 -7.54 -1.51 25.86
C ASP A 293 -8.96 -1.18 26.33
N GLU A 294 -9.63 -2.14 26.97
CA GLU A 294 -11.01 -2.01 27.47
C GLU A 294 -11.22 -0.77 28.35
N LYS A 295 -10.16 -0.27 29.01
CA LYS A 295 -10.17 0.92 29.87
C LYS A 295 -10.16 2.26 29.10
N ASN A 296 -9.69 2.28 27.85
CA ASN A 296 -9.61 3.49 27.00
C ASN A 296 -10.60 3.46 25.82
N TYR A 297 -11.43 2.42 25.75
CA TYR A 297 -12.47 2.32 24.74
C TYR A 297 -13.55 3.36 25.01
N LYS A 298 -13.54 4.46 24.26
CA LYS A 298 -14.72 5.31 24.11
C LYS A 298 -15.60 4.66 23.03
N PRO A 299 -16.73 4.01 23.38
CA PRO A 299 -17.67 3.58 22.37
C PRO A 299 -18.06 4.80 21.55
N VAL A 300 -17.76 4.77 20.25
CA VAL A 300 -18.45 5.68 19.33
C VAL A 300 -19.87 5.14 19.30
N GLU A 301 -20.78 5.80 20.02
CA GLU A 301 -22.23 5.61 19.86
C GLU A 301 -22.56 5.94 18.41
N THR A 302 -22.46 4.93 17.56
CA THR A 302 -22.55 5.07 16.11
C THR A 302 -24.00 4.88 15.74
N THR A 303 -24.68 5.97 15.39
CA THR A 303 -26.04 5.92 14.83
C THR A 303 -26.02 5.76 13.31
N SER A 304 -24.86 5.92 12.66
CA SER A 304 -24.71 5.88 11.20
C SER A 304 -23.48 5.07 10.73
N PHE A 305 -23.62 4.36 9.59
CA PHE A 305 -22.54 3.58 8.97
C PHE A 305 -21.39 4.45 8.43
N LEU A 306 -21.62 5.76 8.24
CA LEU A 306 -20.64 6.69 7.69
C LEU A 306 -19.64 7.22 8.71
N GLU A 307 -20.02 7.30 9.99
CA GLU A 307 -19.19 7.91 11.03
C GLU A 307 -17.81 7.24 11.16
N PRO A 308 -17.68 5.90 11.09
CA PRO A 308 -16.37 5.28 11.13
C PRO A 308 -15.48 5.55 9.91
N MET A 309 -16.07 5.87 8.76
CA MET A 309 -15.33 6.24 7.55
C MET A 309 -14.76 7.66 7.64
N ALA A 310 -15.34 8.50 8.50
CA ALA A 310 -14.84 9.84 8.82
C ALA A 310 -13.71 9.83 9.87
N LEU A 311 -13.32 8.67 10.39
CA LEU A 311 -12.29 8.54 11.42
C LEU A 311 -10.85 8.56 10.86
N LYS A 312 -9.93 8.76 11.81
CA LYS A 312 -8.49 9.08 11.72
C LYS A 312 -7.68 8.52 10.53
N ASP A 313 -8.03 7.37 9.97
CA ASP A 313 -7.20 6.72 8.96
C ASP A 313 -7.35 7.31 7.53
N TYR A 314 -8.42 8.05 7.25
CA TYR A 314 -8.77 8.56 5.92
C TYR A 314 -8.64 10.08 5.77
N ASP A 315 -7.54 10.66 6.22
CA ASP A 315 -7.27 12.10 6.21
C ASP A 315 -6.56 12.61 4.93
N GLN A 316 -6.48 11.79 3.87
CA GLN A 316 -5.55 12.06 2.77
C GLN A 316 -5.86 13.33 1.96
N ILE A 317 -7.14 13.59 1.66
CA ILE A 317 -7.55 14.81 0.94
C ILE A 317 -7.31 16.05 1.82
N GLY A 318 -7.68 15.99 3.11
CA GLY A 318 -7.46 17.07 4.06
C GLY A 318 -5.97 17.36 4.30
N MET A 319 -5.15 16.33 4.42
CA MET A 319 -3.69 16.47 4.54
C MET A 319 -3.04 17.01 3.28
N PHE A 320 -3.57 16.68 2.10
CA PHE A 320 -3.08 17.29 0.86
C PHE A 320 -3.46 18.78 0.80
N ALA A 321 -4.68 19.15 1.20
CA ALA A 321 -5.08 20.56 1.34
C ALA A 321 -4.17 21.32 2.32
N ASN A 322 -3.90 20.75 3.49
CA ASN A 322 -2.98 21.34 4.46
C ASN A 322 -1.55 21.45 3.91
N THR A 323 -1.10 20.49 3.10
CA THR A 323 0.21 20.56 2.43
C THR A 323 0.26 21.72 1.42
N ILE A 324 -0.83 21.97 0.70
CA ILE A 324 -0.95 23.12 -0.21
C ILE A 324 -0.87 24.41 0.58
N THR A 325 -1.66 24.55 1.66
CA THR A 325 -1.63 25.73 2.52
C THR A 325 -0.23 25.94 3.11
N PHE A 326 0.38 24.89 3.67
CA PHE A 326 1.74 24.94 4.21
C PHE A 326 2.76 25.42 3.18
N SER A 327 2.68 24.93 1.94
CA SER A 327 3.58 25.34 0.86
C SER A 327 3.35 26.80 0.45
N ASN A 328 2.11 27.27 0.46
CA ASN A 328 1.76 28.64 0.05
C ASN A 328 2.06 29.68 1.13
N SER A 329 1.78 29.35 2.40
CA SER A 329 1.97 30.26 3.54
C SER A 329 3.37 30.16 4.17
N GLY A 330 4.09 29.08 3.88
CA GLY A 330 5.38 28.73 4.49
C GLY A 330 6.58 28.90 3.55
N PRO A 331 7.63 28.07 3.69
CA PRO A 331 8.89 28.23 2.97
C PRO A 331 8.85 27.87 1.48
N GLY A 332 7.67 27.58 0.92
CA GLY A 332 7.52 27.11 -0.45
C GLY A 332 7.78 25.62 -0.62
N HIS A 333 8.12 25.22 -1.85
CA HIS A 333 8.45 23.85 -2.19
C HIS A 333 9.83 23.43 -1.64
N SER A 334 9.97 22.14 -1.34
CA SER A 334 11.18 21.52 -0.78
C SER A 334 12.23 21.11 -1.82
N TYR A 335 11.95 21.31 -3.11
CA TYR A 335 12.86 21.06 -4.25
C TYR A 335 13.58 19.69 -4.22
N GLY A 336 12.87 18.65 -3.81
CA GLY A 336 13.39 17.27 -3.73
C GLY A 336 14.06 16.90 -2.40
N ARG A 337 14.07 17.80 -1.41
CA ARG A 337 14.64 17.52 -0.09
C ARG A 337 13.88 16.40 0.63
N GLN A 338 12.54 16.35 0.57
CA GLN A 338 11.76 15.28 1.22
C GLN A 338 12.02 13.92 0.56
N LEU A 339 12.10 13.89 -0.77
CA LEU A 339 12.46 12.72 -1.55
C LEU A 339 13.88 12.25 -1.24
N ALA A 340 14.85 13.17 -1.12
CA ALA A 340 16.22 12.83 -0.73
C ALA A 340 16.25 12.18 0.66
N GLY A 341 15.47 12.71 1.61
CA GLY A 341 15.26 12.08 2.92
C GLY A 341 14.78 10.63 2.80
N SER A 342 13.80 10.40 1.92
CA SER A 342 13.19 9.09 1.68
C SER A 342 14.14 8.10 0.98
N VAL A 343 14.92 8.56 0.00
CA VAL A 343 15.90 7.74 -0.73
C VAL A 343 17.09 7.39 0.16
N PHE A 344 17.61 8.37 0.90
CA PHE A 344 18.73 8.21 1.81
C PHE A 344 18.26 7.96 3.25
N PHE A 345 17.13 7.26 3.42
CA PHE A 345 16.53 7.02 4.74
C PHE A 345 17.45 6.27 5.70
N ALA A 346 18.40 5.48 5.18
CA ALA A 346 19.35 4.72 5.98
C ALA A 346 20.48 5.58 6.58
N VAL A 347 20.69 6.80 6.06
CA VAL A 347 21.71 7.71 6.61
C VAL A 347 21.25 8.21 7.98
N PRO A 348 22.00 7.95 9.07
CA PRO A 348 21.63 8.37 10.41
C PRO A 348 21.74 9.89 10.57
N ARG A 349 21.01 10.47 11.54
CA ARG A 349 21.01 11.92 11.78
C ARG A 349 22.34 12.44 12.32
N SER A 350 23.17 11.59 12.90
CA SER A 350 24.55 11.93 13.28
C SER A 350 25.42 12.31 12.08
N VAL A 351 25.20 11.65 10.93
CA VAL A 351 25.93 11.90 9.68
C VAL A 351 25.23 12.97 8.84
N TRP A 352 23.90 13.05 8.91
CA TRP A 352 23.11 14.10 8.25
C TRP A 352 22.20 14.83 9.26
N PRO A 353 22.73 15.82 10.01
CA PRO A 353 21.95 16.56 11.01
C PRO A 353 20.73 17.26 10.42
N GLY A 354 20.85 17.77 9.19
CA GLY A 354 19.77 18.45 8.46
C GLY A 354 18.78 17.53 7.73
N LYS A 355 18.78 16.22 8.01
CA LYS A 355 17.86 15.26 7.37
C LYS A 355 16.40 15.65 7.63
N PRO A 356 15.56 15.74 6.59
CA PRO A 356 14.17 16.11 6.76
C PRO A 356 13.39 15.14 7.65
N ARG A 357 12.35 15.65 8.28
CA ARG A 357 11.33 14.84 8.97
C ARG A 357 10.33 14.31 7.94
N ASP A 358 9.58 13.27 8.34
CA ASP A 358 8.45 12.77 7.54
C ASP A 358 7.53 13.94 7.17
N THR A 359 7.08 14.00 5.91
CA THR A 359 6.23 15.10 5.41
C THR A 359 4.95 15.24 6.23
N GLY A 360 4.30 14.13 6.59
CA GLY A 360 3.11 14.15 7.47
C GLY A 360 3.40 14.70 8.88
N VAL A 361 4.59 14.44 9.43
CA VAL A 361 5.02 14.99 10.72
C VAL A 361 5.31 16.49 10.60
N MET A 362 5.98 16.90 9.52
CA MET A 362 6.31 18.31 9.27
C MET A 362 5.05 19.17 9.15
N VAL A 363 4.09 18.74 8.32
CA VAL A 363 2.80 19.44 8.17
C VAL A 363 1.99 19.37 9.47
N GLY A 364 1.97 18.23 10.15
CA GLY A 364 1.28 18.08 11.43
C GLY A 364 1.81 18.99 12.54
N GLN A 365 3.12 19.21 12.60
CA GLN A 365 3.75 20.14 13.53
C GLN A 365 3.40 21.59 13.21
N TRP A 366 3.37 21.96 11.93
CA TRP A 366 2.92 23.27 11.49
C TRP A 366 1.45 23.54 11.86
N MET A 367 0.60 22.52 11.73
CA MET A 367 -0.81 22.59 12.15
C MET A 367 -1.00 22.65 13.68
N GLY A 368 0.05 22.46 14.48
CA GLY A 368 -0.06 22.38 15.94
C GLY A 368 -0.72 21.10 16.46
N THR A 369 -0.77 20.03 15.65
CA THR A 369 -1.39 18.76 16.07
C THR A 369 -0.52 17.99 17.05
N VAL A 370 -1.13 17.49 18.14
CA VAL A 370 -0.43 16.68 19.15
C VAL A 370 -0.04 15.32 18.58
N ASN A 371 -0.87 14.73 17.70
CA ASN A 371 -0.58 13.48 17.03
C ASN A 371 -0.07 13.71 15.60
N THR A 372 1.23 13.51 15.40
CA THR A 372 1.90 13.74 14.11
C THR A 372 1.91 12.53 13.18
N ASN A 373 1.23 11.42 13.55
CA ASN A 373 1.06 10.26 12.68
C ASN A 373 -0.08 10.52 11.67
N LEU A 374 0.15 11.51 10.80
CA LEU A 374 -0.75 11.95 9.75
C LEU A 374 -0.34 11.37 8.40
N SER A 375 -1.30 11.26 7.48
CA SER A 375 -0.97 10.79 6.14
C SER A 375 -0.22 11.85 5.33
N SER A 376 0.52 11.39 4.32
CA SER A 376 1.19 12.22 3.33
C SER A 376 1.09 11.46 2.02
N PRO A 377 -0.05 11.57 1.31
CA PRO A 377 -0.26 10.81 0.10
C PRO A 377 0.78 11.20 -0.96
N ILE A 378 1.00 10.33 -1.95
CA ILE A 378 2.01 10.59 -2.99
C ILE A 378 1.76 11.90 -3.77
N TRP A 379 0.51 12.39 -3.81
CA TRP A 379 0.17 13.71 -4.32
C TRP A 379 0.84 14.83 -3.50
N ALA A 380 0.71 14.78 -2.16
CA ALA A 380 1.32 15.73 -1.25
C ALA A 380 2.85 15.66 -1.29
N GLU A 381 3.43 14.45 -1.32
CA GLU A 381 4.90 14.27 -1.40
C GLU A 381 5.48 14.84 -2.70
N LEU A 382 4.85 14.58 -3.84
CA LEU A 382 5.33 15.12 -5.12
C LEU A 382 5.06 16.63 -5.23
N TRP A 383 3.96 17.11 -4.68
CA TRP A 383 3.62 18.53 -4.64
C TRP A 383 4.60 19.32 -3.78
N ILE A 384 4.89 18.84 -2.57
CA ILE A 384 5.76 19.58 -1.66
C ILE A 384 7.18 19.65 -2.22
N ASP A 385 7.69 18.60 -2.85
CA ASP A 385 9.04 18.62 -3.41
C ASP A 385 9.15 19.33 -4.76
N PHE A 386 8.16 19.19 -5.64
CA PHE A 386 8.33 19.58 -7.05
C PHE A 386 7.14 20.38 -7.63
N GLY A 387 6.20 20.79 -6.77
CA GLY A 387 5.02 21.55 -7.16
C GLY A 387 4.12 20.82 -8.16
N PRO A 388 3.30 21.57 -8.93
CA PRO A 388 2.33 20.98 -9.85
C PRO A 388 2.98 20.15 -10.96
N LEU A 389 4.13 20.59 -11.49
CA LEU A 389 4.82 19.91 -12.59
C LEU A 389 5.37 18.54 -12.17
N GLY A 390 6.04 18.46 -11.01
CA GLY A 390 6.56 17.17 -10.55
C GLY A 390 5.48 16.24 -10.02
N MET A 391 4.40 16.75 -9.43
CA MET A 391 3.20 15.97 -9.13
C MET A 391 2.62 15.35 -10.40
N GLY A 392 2.42 16.17 -11.44
CA GLY A 392 1.87 15.70 -12.71
C GLY A 392 2.76 14.67 -13.41
N ALA A 393 4.05 14.97 -13.53
CA ALA A 393 5.03 14.07 -14.13
C ALA A 393 5.18 12.75 -13.34
N GLY A 394 5.17 12.82 -12.00
CA GLY A 394 5.29 11.67 -11.12
C GLY A 394 4.09 10.71 -11.24
N LEU A 395 2.86 11.24 -11.28
CA LEU A 395 1.65 10.41 -11.43
C LEU A 395 1.51 9.83 -12.84
N LEU A 396 1.87 10.59 -13.88
CA LEU A 396 1.98 10.08 -15.24
C LEU A 396 3.01 8.95 -15.32
N GLY A 397 4.19 9.15 -14.72
CA GLY A 397 5.25 8.16 -14.63
C GLY A 397 4.80 6.90 -13.88
N LEU A 398 4.05 7.06 -12.78
CA LEU A 398 3.50 5.96 -11.99
C LEU A 398 2.49 5.13 -12.79
N GLY A 399 1.58 5.79 -13.53
CA GLY A 399 0.64 5.12 -14.42
C GLY A 399 1.34 4.35 -15.54
N TYR A 400 2.35 4.98 -16.14
CA TYR A 400 3.18 4.39 -17.18
C TYR A 400 3.96 3.16 -16.69
N ALA A 401 4.61 3.27 -15.52
CA ALA A 401 5.35 2.17 -14.89
C ALA A 401 4.41 1.02 -14.51
N SER A 402 3.26 1.33 -13.90
CA SER A 402 2.25 0.36 -13.51
C SER A 402 1.75 -0.46 -14.71
N ALA A 403 1.42 0.21 -15.82
CA ALA A 403 0.99 -0.47 -17.03
C ALA A 403 2.07 -1.37 -17.65
N ARG A 404 3.35 -0.97 -17.60
CA ARG A 404 4.46 -1.80 -18.07
C ARG A 404 4.64 -3.05 -17.22
N VAL A 405 4.62 -2.90 -15.89
CA VAL A 405 4.81 -4.01 -14.95
C VAL A 405 3.63 -4.97 -15.02
N ASP A 406 2.40 -4.47 -15.03
CA ASP A 406 1.19 -5.28 -15.19
C ASP A 406 1.19 -6.06 -16.51
N ARG A 407 1.61 -5.45 -17.62
CA ARG A 407 1.72 -6.15 -18.92
C ARG A 407 2.76 -7.28 -18.88
N ARG A 408 3.91 -7.04 -18.23
CA ARG A 408 4.96 -8.06 -18.04
C ARG A 408 4.48 -9.19 -17.13
N TYR A 409 3.80 -8.85 -16.03
CA TYR A 409 3.20 -9.81 -15.11
C TYR A 409 2.15 -10.66 -15.81
N ALA A 410 1.19 -10.05 -16.51
CA ALA A 410 0.13 -10.77 -17.23
C ALA A 410 0.69 -11.75 -18.29
N LYS A 411 1.80 -11.41 -18.96
CA LYS A 411 2.49 -12.32 -19.89
C LYS A 411 3.15 -13.50 -19.18
N ARG A 412 3.80 -13.24 -18.04
CA ARG A 412 4.68 -14.18 -17.33
C ARG A 412 4.02 -14.97 -16.20
N ALA A 413 2.87 -14.54 -15.69
CA ALA A 413 2.10 -15.21 -14.65
C ALA A 413 1.08 -16.15 -15.28
N ARG A 414 1.57 -17.30 -15.75
CA ARG A 414 0.82 -18.43 -16.31
C ARG A 414 0.90 -19.62 -15.36
N ARG A 415 0.02 -20.61 -15.54
CA ARG A 415 0.00 -21.82 -14.70
C ARG A 415 1.30 -22.63 -14.81
N SER A 416 1.93 -22.61 -16.00
CA SER A 416 3.21 -23.24 -16.31
C SER A 416 4.44 -22.40 -15.95
N SER A 417 4.29 -21.26 -15.28
CA SER A 417 5.44 -20.41 -14.96
C SER A 417 6.40 -21.09 -13.99
N PRO A 418 7.72 -20.95 -14.20
CA PRO A 418 8.72 -21.60 -13.36
C PRO A 418 8.51 -21.31 -11.87
N PRO A 419 8.72 -22.30 -10.98
CA PRO A 419 8.53 -22.16 -9.53
C PRO A 419 9.27 -20.97 -8.91
N GLY A 420 10.48 -20.68 -9.41
CA GLY A 420 11.33 -19.60 -8.90
C GLY A 420 11.14 -18.23 -9.55
N SER A 421 10.14 -18.00 -10.39
CA SER A 421 10.02 -16.71 -11.10
C SER A 421 9.69 -15.54 -10.15
N LEU A 422 10.66 -14.65 -9.92
CA LEU A 422 10.51 -13.55 -8.95
C LEU A 422 9.37 -12.58 -9.31
N ILE A 423 9.11 -12.35 -10.60
CA ILE A 423 8.02 -11.45 -11.01
C ILE A 423 6.64 -11.93 -10.49
N SER A 424 6.48 -13.24 -10.29
CA SER A 424 5.22 -13.82 -9.80
C SER A 424 4.98 -13.55 -8.31
N THR A 425 6.03 -13.19 -7.57
CA THR A 425 5.99 -12.89 -6.13
C THR A 425 6.11 -11.38 -5.87
N VAL A 426 7.01 -10.71 -6.59
CA VAL A 426 7.29 -9.28 -6.41
C VAL A 426 6.10 -8.42 -6.80
N VAL A 427 5.41 -8.72 -7.91
CA VAL A 427 4.29 -7.88 -8.36
C VAL A 427 3.11 -7.93 -7.38
N PRO A 428 2.65 -9.11 -6.89
CA PRO A 428 1.69 -9.18 -5.78
C PRO A 428 2.13 -8.43 -4.52
N LEU A 429 3.41 -8.55 -4.14
CA LEU A 429 3.96 -7.85 -2.97
C LEU A 429 3.89 -6.33 -3.15
N VAL A 430 4.35 -5.80 -4.29
CA VAL A 430 4.30 -4.36 -4.60
C VAL A 430 2.87 -3.87 -4.73
N ALA A 431 1.96 -4.67 -5.29
CA ALA A 431 0.53 -4.35 -5.35
C ALA A 431 -0.07 -4.18 -3.95
N GLY A 432 0.18 -5.14 -3.05
CA GLY A 432 -0.22 -5.01 -1.64
C GLY A 432 0.44 -3.81 -0.94
N TYR A 433 1.75 -3.61 -1.15
CA TYR A 433 2.49 -2.52 -0.52
C TYR A 433 2.11 -1.14 -1.07
N SER A 434 1.50 -1.07 -2.26
CA SER A 434 1.08 0.18 -2.88
C SER A 434 0.12 0.98 -2.00
N PHE A 435 -0.70 0.34 -1.16
CA PHE A 435 -1.56 1.07 -0.22
C PHE A 435 -0.76 1.88 0.81
N ILE A 436 0.41 1.39 1.24
CA ILE A 436 1.29 2.12 2.15
C ILE A 436 1.97 3.26 1.39
N LEU A 437 2.45 2.99 0.17
CA LEU A 437 3.13 3.98 -0.68
C LEU A 437 2.24 5.14 -1.12
N LEU A 438 0.98 4.86 -1.46
CA LEU A 438 0.03 5.87 -1.94
C LEU A 438 -0.53 6.71 -0.81
N ARG A 439 -0.59 6.16 0.41
CA ARG A 439 -1.16 6.79 1.61
C ARG A 439 -0.15 7.59 2.42
N GLY A 440 0.95 6.94 2.80
CA GLY A 440 1.80 7.38 3.90
C GLY A 440 3.08 8.07 3.43
N PRO A 441 3.77 8.76 4.36
CA PRO A 441 5.03 9.40 4.04
C PRO A 441 6.02 8.43 3.42
N LEU A 442 6.67 8.84 2.32
CA LEU A 442 7.61 7.99 1.59
C LEU A 442 8.78 7.55 2.46
N LEU A 443 9.20 8.39 3.40
CA LEU A 443 10.28 8.10 4.35
C LEU A 443 9.92 6.97 5.34
N GLN A 444 8.67 6.88 5.80
CA GLN A 444 8.22 5.75 6.62
C GLN A 444 8.12 4.47 5.78
N ALA A 445 7.75 4.60 4.50
CA ALA A 445 7.58 3.48 3.60
C ALA A 445 8.92 2.94 3.04
N SER A 446 9.97 3.75 2.98
CA SER A 446 11.24 3.40 2.32
C SER A 446 12.02 2.30 3.05
N GLY A 447 11.94 2.24 4.38
CA GLY A 447 12.65 1.23 5.18
C GLY A 447 12.31 -0.21 4.78
N ARG A 448 11.02 -0.54 4.68
CA ARG A 448 10.58 -1.88 4.28
C ARG A 448 10.85 -2.16 2.80
N ILE A 449 10.77 -1.14 1.93
CA ILE A 449 11.11 -1.28 0.50
C ILE A 449 12.59 -1.63 0.32
N ALA A 450 13.48 -0.92 1.01
CA ALA A 450 14.90 -1.14 0.90
C ALA A 450 15.28 -2.55 1.36
N ILE A 451 14.73 -2.99 2.50
CA ILE A 451 14.94 -4.35 3.02
C ILE A 451 14.38 -5.39 2.05
N ALA A 452 13.19 -5.18 1.47
CA ALA A 452 12.64 -6.05 0.44
C ALA A 452 13.56 -6.10 -0.80
N GLY A 453 14.10 -4.97 -1.22
CA GLY A 453 15.07 -4.87 -2.31
C GLY A 453 16.34 -5.66 -2.07
N ILE A 454 16.93 -5.55 -0.86
CA ILE A 454 18.10 -6.32 -0.44
C ILE A 454 17.79 -7.82 -0.43
N CYS A 455 16.66 -8.23 0.14
CA CYS A 455 16.26 -9.63 0.19
C CYS A 455 16.04 -10.21 -1.22
N LEU A 456 15.45 -9.42 -2.12
CA LEU A 456 15.27 -9.81 -3.52
C LEU A 456 16.60 -9.89 -4.27
N ALA A 457 17.51 -8.95 -4.06
CA ALA A 457 18.84 -8.97 -4.67
C ALA A 457 19.65 -10.20 -4.21
N LEU A 458 19.55 -10.55 -2.94
CA LEU A 458 20.18 -11.75 -2.39
C LEU A 458 19.65 -13.01 -3.08
N VAL A 459 18.33 -13.16 -3.20
CA VAL A 459 17.74 -14.40 -3.74
C VAL A 459 17.77 -14.47 -5.27
N ALA A 460 17.88 -13.32 -5.95
CA ALA A 460 17.90 -13.24 -7.41
C ALA A 460 19.08 -13.99 -8.02
N THR A 461 18.79 -14.77 -9.06
CA THR A 461 19.76 -15.36 -9.97
C THR A 461 19.29 -15.25 -11.41
N TYR A 462 20.24 -14.99 -12.30
CA TYR A 462 20.05 -15.02 -13.75
C TYR A 462 20.43 -16.39 -14.35
N ARG A 463 21.03 -17.28 -13.55
CA ARG A 463 21.39 -18.66 -13.95
C ARG A 463 20.16 -19.56 -13.89
N GLN A 464 19.99 -20.43 -14.88
CA GLN A 464 18.86 -21.37 -14.99
C GLN A 464 19.25 -22.83 -14.71
N ASP A 465 20.42 -23.07 -14.13
CA ASP A 465 20.87 -24.45 -13.88
C ASP A 465 19.86 -25.16 -12.97
N LYS A 466 19.49 -26.39 -13.36
CA LYS A 466 18.54 -27.23 -12.61
C LYS A 466 19.02 -27.53 -11.18
N GLY A 467 20.30 -27.32 -10.87
CA GLY A 467 20.87 -27.47 -9.53
C GLY A 467 20.70 -26.24 -8.63
N THR A 468 20.58 -25.04 -9.20
CA THR A 468 20.61 -23.77 -8.45
C THR A 468 19.22 -23.15 -8.29
N THR A 469 18.30 -23.45 -9.19
CA THR A 469 16.93 -22.92 -9.21
C THR A 469 15.92 -23.84 -8.51
N LEU A 470 14.76 -23.30 -8.11
CA LEU A 470 13.67 -24.08 -7.54
C LEU A 470 13.08 -25.04 -8.58
N ARG A 471 13.12 -26.35 -8.28
CA ARG A 471 12.64 -27.44 -9.13
C ARG A 471 11.13 -27.65 -9.03
#